data_AF-A0A853FMU6-F1
#
_entry.id   AF-A0A853FMU6-F1
#
_cell.length_a   1.000
_cell.length_b   1.000
_cell.length_c   1.000
_cell.angle_alpha   90.00
_cell.angle_beta   90.00
_cell.angle_gamma   90.00
#
_symmetry.space_group_name_H-M   'P 1'
#
loop_
_entity.id
_entity.type
_entity.pdbx_description
1 polymer ?
#
loop_
_entity_poly.entity_id
_entity_poly.type
_entity_poly.pdbx_seq_one_letter_code
_entity_poly.pdbx_strand_id
1 'polypeptide(L)'
;MIGGQLREGMLVNLAALWLLAGCSPGHTRDPATLQAIRAEAQALMANPQVDASSRVPESRWPPAIAALRPEWVRIDEDGVEIPVRIYFDDSWGYFIPRDPRKPLKPRSGYSALGEGIYWYHFS
;
A
#
# COMPACT_ATOMS: atom_id res chain seq x y z
N MET A 1 -31.28 19.49 46.42
CA MET A 1 -31.76 19.22 45.05
C MET A 1 -30.55 19.09 44.15
N ILE A 2 -30.45 17.94 43.50
CA ILE A 2 -29.35 17.49 42.64
C ILE A 2 -29.62 18.04 41.24
N GLY A 3 -28.63 18.63 40.56
CA GLY A 3 -28.76 18.90 39.13
C GLY A 3 -27.83 19.97 38.59
N GLY A 4 -26.91 19.57 37.71
CA GLY A 4 -26.36 20.49 36.71
C GLY A 4 -24.88 20.37 36.37
N GLN A 5 -24.11 19.51 37.04
CA GLN A 5 -22.68 19.31 36.76
C GLN A 5 -22.45 18.23 35.69
N LEU A 6 -23.08 18.38 34.51
CA LEU A 6 -23.02 17.39 33.42
C LEU A 6 -23.02 18.05 32.03
N ARG A 7 -22.21 19.10 31.81
CA ARG A 7 -22.09 19.71 30.46
C ARG A 7 -20.69 19.78 29.89
N GLU A 8 -19.64 19.59 30.69
CA GLU A 8 -18.26 19.80 30.23
C GLU A 8 -17.52 18.50 29.88
N GLY A 9 -17.96 17.35 30.41
CA GLY A 9 -17.33 16.05 30.13
C GLY A 9 -17.66 15.45 28.76
N MET A 10 -18.72 15.90 28.10
CA MET A 10 -19.21 15.31 26.84
C MET A 10 -18.43 15.81 25.61
N LEU A 11 -17.91 17.04 25.65
CA LEU A 11 -17.12 17.61 24.55
C LEU A 11 -15.69 17.06 24.50
N VAL A 12 -15.07 16.81 25.66
CA VAL A 12 -13.72 16.24 25.75
C VAL A 12 -13.69 14.79 25.23
N ASN A 13 -14.75 14.02 25.44
CA ASN A 13 -14.84 12.64 24.96
C ASN A 13 -14.99 12.53 23.43
N LEU A 14 -15.64 13.50 22.78
CA LEU A 14 -15.79 13.50 21.32
C LEU A 14 -14.47 13.79 20.58
N ALA A 15 -13.61 14.64 21.13
CA ALA A 15 -12.30 14.93 20.54
C ALA A 15 -11.33 13.74 20.61
N ALA A 16 -11.42 12.91 21.67
CA ALA A 16 -10.60 11.71 21.81
C ALA A 16 -10.94 10.61 20.80
N LEU A 17 -12.21 10.49 20.36
CA LEU A 17 -12.61 9.51 19.35
C LEU A 17 -12.11 9.84 17.93
N TRP A 18 -11.91 11.13 17.60
CA TRP A 18 -11.38 11.54 16.29
C TRP A 18 -9.90 11.18 16.10
N LEU A 19 -9.14 11.14 17.20
CA LEU A 19 -7.71 10.75 17.16
C LEU A 19 -7.51 9.26 16.89
N LEU A 20 -8.52 8.43 17.11
CA LEU A 20 -8.46 6.98 16.85
C LEU A 20 -8.95 6.60 15.43
N ALA A 21 -9.56 7.53 14.70
CA ALA A 21 -10.06 7.29 13.34
C ALA A 21 -8.99 7.35 12.24
N GLY A 22 -7.75 7.73 12.58
CA GLY A 22 -6.67 7.94 11.61
C GLY A 22 -5.81 6.72 11.27
N CYS A 23 -5.99 5.59 11.95
CA CYS A 23 -5.16 4.40 11.77
C CYS A 23 -5.99 3.20 11.27
N SER A 24 -6.72 3.37 10.17
CA SER A 24 -6.94 2.20 9.32
C SER A 24 -5.59 1.87 8.67
N PRO A 25 -5.21 0.59 8.51
CA PRO A 25 -4.08 0.20 7.66
C PRO A 25 -4.44 0.52 6.20
N GLY A 26 -4.42 1.81 5.86
CA GLY A 26 -4.81 2.34 4.58
C GLY A 26 -3.58 2.48 3.68
N HIS A 27 -3.72 2.04 2.44
CA HIS A 27 -2.78 2.39 1.39
C HIS A 27 -2.69 3.91 1.24
N THR A 28 -1.52 4.41 0.82
CA THR A 28 -1.38 5.83 0.50
C THR A 28 -2.21 6.16 -0.75
N ARG A 29 -2.82 7.36 -0.75
CA ARG A 29 -3.47 7.95 -1.93
C ARG A 29 -2.81 9.26 -2.35
N ASP A 30 -1.67 9.60 -1.73
CA ASP A 30 -0.92 10.80 -2.07
C ASP A 30 -0.33 10.65 -3.49
N PRO A 31 -0.68 11.53 -4.45
CA PRO A 31 -0.27 11.39 -5.84
C PRO A 31 1.25 11.45 -6.02
N ALA A 32 1.95 12.28 -5.25
CA ALA A 32 3.41 12.40 -5.34
C ALA A 32 4.09 11.10 -4.90
N THR A 33 3.60 10.49 -3.82
CA THR A 33 4.07 9.20 -3.33
C THR A 33 3.79 8.09 -4.35
N LEU A 34 2.57 8.03 -4.90
CA LEU A 34 2.21 7.04 -5.93
C LEU A 34 3.08 7.20 -7.18
N GLN A 35 3.36 8.43 -7.62
CA GLN A 35 4.24 8.69 -8.75
C GLN A 35 5.68 8.22 -8.48
N ALA A 36 6.20 8.46 -7.28
CA ALA A 36 7.53 8.00 -6.87
C ALA A 36 7.61 6.46 -6.87
N ILE A 37 6.62 5.78 -6.26
CA ILE A 37 6.54 4.30 -6.25
C ILE A 37 6.50 3.77 -7.68
N ARG A 38 5.71 4.37 -8.56
CA ARG A 38 5.62 3.96 -9.97
C ARG A 38 6.97 4.09 -10.68
N ALA A 39 7.63 5.24 -10.55
CA ALA A 39 8.92 5.49 -11.19
C ALA A 39 9.99 4.50 -10.72
N GLU A 40 10.05 4.24 -9.42
CA GLU A 40 10.97 3.26 -8.83
C GLU A 40 10.67 1.83 -9.28
N ALA A 41 9.39 1.44 -9.34
CA ALA A 41 8.98 0.14 -9.86
C ALA A 41 9.37 -0.04 -11.35
N GLN A 42 9.23 1.02 -12.15
CA GLN A 42 9.68 1.01 -13.56
C GLN A 42 11.20 0.86 -13.68
N ALA A 43 11.96 1.57 -12.84
CA ALA A 43 13.42 1.45 -12.81
C ALA A 43 13.87 0.03 -12.43
N LEU A 44 13.19 -0.58 -11.44
CA LEU A 44 13.42 -1.98 -11.07
C LEU A 44 13.13 -2.93 -12.23
N MET A 45 12.00 -2.77 -12.93
CA MET A 45 11.63 -3.61 -14.07
C MET A 45 12.55 -3.47 -15.28
N ALA A 46 13.24 -2.34 -15.41
CA ALA A 46 14.19 -2.05 -16.48
C ALA A 46 15.62 -2.51 -16.14
N ASN A 47 15.89 -2.89 -14.89
CA ASN A 47 17.23 -3.24 -14.44
C ASN A 47 17.57 -4.70 -14.82
N PRO A 48 18.54 -4.93 -15.73
CA PRO A 48 18.91 -6.29 -16.16
C PRO A 48 19.63 -7.09 -15.06
N GLN A 49 20.08 -6.44 -13.98
CA GLN A 49 20.71 -7.07 -12.81
C GLN A 49 19.70 -7.56 -11.77
N VAL A 50 18.42 -7.33 -12.01
CA VAL A 50 17.33 -7.85 -11.18
C VAL A 50 16.64 -8.94 -11.99
N ASP A 51 16.86 -10.18 -11.59
CA ASP A 51 16.23 -11.32 -12.24
C ASP A 51 14.70 -11.16 -12.17
N ALA A 52 14.05 -11.14 -13.33
CA ALA A 52 12.61 -10.93 -13.49
C ALA A 52 11.75 -12.11 -12.98
N SER A 53 12.29 -12.97 -12.13
CA SER A 53 11.56 -14.07 -11.47
C SER A 53 11.99 -14.25 -10.01
N SER A 54 12.83 -13.34 -9.50
CA SER A 54 13.44 -13.44 -8.18
C SER A 54 12.98 -12.30 -7.28
N ARG A 55 13.01 -12.53 -5.96
CA ARG A 55 12.84 -11.45 -4.99
C ARG A 55 13.98 -10.47 -5.12
N VAL A 56 13.65 -9.18 -5.13
CA VAL A 56 14.63 -8.10 -5.07
C VAL A 56 15.25 -8.11 -3.67
N PRO A 57 16.59 -8.21 -3.53
CA PRO A 57 17.24 -8.11 -2.23
C PRO A 57 16.88 -6.80 -1.53
N GLU A 58 16.64 -6.83 -0.22
CA GLU A 58 16.22 -5.66 0.56
C GLU A 58 17.17 -4.47 0.41
N SER A 59 18.47 -4.73 0.32
CA SER A 59 19.51 -3.72 0.10
C SER A 59 19.40 -2.97 -1.24
N ARG A 60 18.55 -3.45 -2.16
CA ARG A 60 18.30 -2.86 -3.47
C ARG A 60 16.90 -2.25 -3.60
N TRP A 61 16.12 -2.22 -2.53
CA TRP A 61 14.81 -1.58 -2.57
C TRP A 61 14.97 -0.06 -2.72
N PRO A 62 14.35 0.54 -3.74
CA PRO A 62 14.34 1.99 -3.89
C PRO A 62 13.63 2.68 -2.72
N PRO A 63 13.95 3.97 -2.43
CA PRO A 63 13.48 4.64 -1.21
C PRO A 63 11.96 4.68 -1.00
N ALA A 64 11.16 5.02 -2.01
CA ALA A 64 9.70 5.10 -1.85
C ALA A 64 9.08 3.72 -1.66
N ILE A 65 9.58 2.70 -2.36
CA ILE A 65 9.18 1.30 -2.14
C ILE A 65 9.59 0.82 -0.73
N ALA A 66 10.81 1.11 -0.29
CA ALA A 66 11.29 0.74 1.05
C ALA A 66 10.48 1.44 2.15
N ALA A 67 10.02 2.68 1.94
CA ALA A 67 9.19 3.41 2.88
C ALA A 67 7.81 2.76 3.12
N LEU A 68 7.32 1.95 2.19
CA LEU A 68 6.12 1.13 2.38
C LEU A 68 6.32 0.01 3.40
N ARG A 69 7.58 -0.30 3.77
CA ARG A 69 7.99 -1.42 4.62
C ARG A 69 7.40 -2.76 4.13
N PRO A 70 7.73 -3.18 2.90
CA PRO A 70 7.18 -4.41 2.35
C PRO A 70 7.81 -5.64 3.02
N GLU A 71 7.06 -6.74 3.01
CA GLU A 71 7.54 -8.07 3.42
C GLU A 71 8.56 -8.63 2.39
N TRP A 72 8.32 -8.35 1.11
CA TRP A 72 9.25 -8.60 0.03
C TRP A 72 8.87 -7.76 -1.19
N VAL A 73 9.79 -7.64 -2.14
CA VAL A 73 9.52 -7.06 -3.46
C VAL A 73 9.87 -8.11 -4.50
N ARG A 74 8.95 -8.39 -5.42
CA ARG A 74 9.15 -9.34 -6.52
C ARG A 74 8.85 -8.67 -7.86
N ILE A 75 9.66 -9.00 -8.85
CA ILE A 75 9.41 -8.63 -10.25
C ILE A 75 9.08 -9.89 -11.01
N ASP A 76 8.03 -9.84 -11.82
CA ASP A 76 7.67 -10.90 -12.76
C ASP A 76 7.35 -10.35 -14.16
N GLU A 77 6.79 -11.21 -14.99
CA GLU A 77 6.33 -10.90 -16.36
C GLU A 77 5.18 -9.89 -16.37
N ASP A 78 4.34 -9.89 -15.32
CA ASP A 78 3.15 -9.06 -15.21
C ASP A 78 3.49 -7.69 -14.60
N GLY A 79 4.44 -7.62 -13.67
CA GLY A 79 4.83 -6.35 -13.05
C GLY A 79 5.70 -6.47 -11.79
N VAL A 80 5.51 -5.51 -10.88
CA VAL A 80 6.13 -5.48 -9.55
C VAL A 80 5.07 -5.70 -8.48
N GLU A 81 5.31 -6.66 -7.61
CA GLU A 81 4.46 -6.99 -6.46
C GLU A 81 5.16 -6.62 -5.15
N ILE A 82 4.44 -5.86 -4.32
CA ILE A 82 4.93 -5.22 -3.10
C ILE A 82 3.93 -5.49 -1.96
N PRO A 83 3.92 -6.69 -1.37
CA PRO A 83 3.14 -6.97 -0.17
C PRO A 83 3.62 -6.13 1.01
N VAL A 84 2.67 -5.45 1.66
CA VAL A 84 2.92 -4.68 2.90
C VAL A 84 2.57 -5.49 4.13
N ARG A 85 1.65 -6.45 3.99
CA ARG A 85 1.38 -7.43 5.04
C ARG A 85 0.90 -8.75 4.46
N ILE A 86 1.36 -9.82 5.08
CA ILE A 86 0.99 -11.19 4.73
C ILE A 86 0.60 -11.90 6.03
N TYR A 87 -0.67 -12.28 6.15
CA TYR A 87 -1.22 -13.20 7.14
C TYR A 87 -1.56 -14.54 6.48
N PHE A 88 -1.96 -15.51 7.30
CA PHE A 88 -2.22 -16.89 6.85
C PHE A 88 -3.40 -16.98 5.88
N ASP A 89 -4.44 -16.19 6.12
CA ASP A 89 -5.64 -16.07 5.29
C ASP A 89 -5.71 -14.74 4.55
N ASP A 90 -5.08 -13.68 5.07
CA ASP A 90 -5.22 -12.34 4.53
C ASP A 90 -3.91 -11.70 4.05
N SER A 91 -3.89 -11.12 2.85
CA SER A 91 -2.71 -10.41 2.34
C SER A 91 -3.09 -9.15 1.58
N TRP A 92 -2.29 -8.11 1.75
CA TRP A 92 -2.48 -6.87 1.02
C TRP A 92 -1.17 -6.21 0.63
N GLY A 93 -1.22 -5.46 -0.46
CA GLY A 93 -0.04 -4.83 -1.02
C GLY A 93 -0.32 -4.03 -2.28
N TYR A 94 0.75 -3.52 -2.85
CA TYR A 94 0.72 -2.79 -4.10
C TYR A 94 1.14 -3.70 -5.25
N PHE A 95 0.48 -3.52 -6.39
CA PHE A 95 0.88 -4.09 -7.66
C PHE A 95 1.02 -2.99 -8.70
N ILE A 96 2.14 -3.01 -9.41
CA ILE A 96 2.46 -2.07 -10.47
C ILE A 96 2.67 -2.91 -11.74
N PRO A 97 1.71 -2.91 -12.69
CA PRO A 97 1.84 -3.66 -13.93
C PRO A 97 2.98 -3.10 -14.78
N ARG A 98 3.66 -3.98 -15.49
CA ARG A 98 4.64 -3.63 -16.52
C ARG A 98 3.99 -2.84 -17.65
N ASP A 99 2.78 -3.25 -18.04
CA ASP A 99 1.95 -2.54 -19.00
C ASP A 99 0.59 -2.21 -18.36
N PRO A 100 0.29 -0.93 -18.05
CA PRO A 100 -0.97 -0.55 -17.42
C PRO A 100 -2.19 -0.73 -18.34
N ARG A 101 -1.98 -1.02 -19.62
CA ARG A 101 -3.06 -1.31 -20.59
C ARG A 101 -3.42 -2.79 -20.63
N LYS A 102 -2.54 -3.67 -20.14
CA LYS A 102 -2.86 -5.09 -20.05
C LYS A 102 -3.85 -5.30 -18.91
N PRO A 103 -4.93 -6.05 -19.13
CA PRO A 103 -5.82 -6.41 -18.04
C PRO A 103 -5.00 -7.18 -17.02
N LEU A 104 -5.05 -6.74 -15.76
CA LEU A 104 -4.59 -7.55 -14.66
C LEU A 104 -5.30 -8.90 -14.75
N LYS A 105 -4.58 -10.00 -14.55
CA LYS A 105 -5.20 -11.32 -14.37
C LYS A 105 -6.37 -11.12 -13.38
N PRO A 106 -7.58 -11.62 -13.68
CA PRO A 106 -8.77 -11.36 -12.88
C PRO A 106 -8.59 -12.03 -11.51
N ARG A 107 -7.91 -11.34 -10.60
CA ARG A 107 -7.93 -11.62 -9.19
C ARG A 107 -8.91 -10.63 -8.60
N SER A 108 -10.08 -11.14 -8.22
CA SER A 108 -10.99 -10.42 -7.32
C SER A 108 -10.14 -9.91 -6.14
N GLY A 109 -10.14 -8.59 -5.90
CA GLY A 109 -9.35 -7.99 -4.81
C GLY A 109 -8.50 -6.78 -5.21
N TYR A 110 -8.30 -6.50 -6.50
CA TYR A 110 -7.58 -5.30 -6.94
C TYR A 110 -8.47 -4.05 -6.99
N SER A 111 -7.96 -2.94 -6.44
CA SER A 111 -8.54 -1.60 -6.51
C SER A 111 -7.50 -0.62 -7.05
N ALA A 112 -7.84 0.17 -8.07
CA ALA A 112 -6.95 1.18 -8.62
C ALA A 112 -6.72 2.33 -7.62
N LEU A 113 -5.46 2.72 -7.42
CA LEU A 113 -5.08 3.86 -6.58
C LEU A 113 -4.79 5.13 -7.38
N GLY A 114 -4.64 5.01 -8.70
CA GLY A 114 -4.11 6.06 -9.59
C GLY A 114 -2.69 5.74 -10.04
N GLU A 115 -2.17 6.48 -11.01
CA GLU A 115 -0.81 6.29 -11.54
C GLU A 115 -0.49 4.88 -12.07
N GLY A 116 -1.51 4.11 -12.46
CA GLY A 116 -1.35 2.71 -12.85
C GLY A 116 -0.91 1.81 -11.70
N ILE A 117 -1.12 2.23 -10.44
CA ILE A 117 -0.87 1.44 -9.25
C ILE A 117 -2.19 0.85 -8.76
N TYR A 118 -2.13 -0.40 -8.30
CA TYR A 118 -3.27 -1.11 -7.75
C TYR A 118 -2.97 -1.55 -6.33
N TRP A 119 -3.95 -1.40 -5.45
CA TRP A 119 -3.97 -2.05 -4.16
C TRP A 119 -4.65 -3.40 -4.30
N TYR A 120 -4.07 -4.46 -3.76
CA TYR A 120 -4.78 -5.73 -3.61
C TYR A 120 -5.06 -6.06 -2.16
N HIS A 121 -6.14 -6.80 -1.98
CA HIS A 121 -6.53 -7.45 -0.74
C HIS A 121 -7.04 -8.86 -1.10
N PHE A 122 -6.37 -9.89 -0.60
CA PHE A 122 -6.75 -11.29 -0.79
C PHE A 122 -6.96 -11.92 0.58
N SER A 123 -8.20 -12.33 0.85
CA SER A 123 -8.66 -13.05 2.04
C SER A 123 -9.08 -14.48 1.70
#